data_AF-A0A937DVL9-F1
#
_entry.id   AF-A0A937DVL9-F1
#
_cell.length_a   1.000
_cell.length_b   1.000
_cell.length_c   1.000
_cell.angle_alpha   90.00
_cell.angle_beta   90.00
_cell.angle_gamma   90.00
#
_symmetry.space_group_name_H-M   'P 1'
#
loop_
_entity.id
_entity.type
_entity.pdbx_description
1 polymer ?
#
loop_
_entity_poly.entity_id
_entity_poly.type
_entity_poly.pdbx_seq_one_letter_code
_entity_poly.pdbx_strand_id
1 'polypeptide(L)'
;MGELGFLGVVALYIACGAATFPLTIALIRGVVSVAAPARATPAFHERMDRATGWLLAGWIVAMLLFYYGAVLLEHRKPCDDQRTNQLTTACKKKLGAIP
;
A
#
# COMPACT_ATOMS: atom_id res chain seq x y z
N MET A 1 -17.76 -15.49 -8.38
CA MET A 1 -16.83 -14.34 -8.46
C MET A 1 -17.68 -13.15 -8.85
N GLY A 2 -18.17 -12.41 -7.85
CA GLY A 2 -19.11 -11.30 -8.07
C GLY A 2 -18.42 -10.12 -8.75
N GLU A 3 -19.13 -9.46 -9.66
CA GLU A 3 -18.65 -8.32 -10.43
C GLU A 3 -18.08 -7.25 -9.49
N LEU A 4 -16.78 -6.96 -9.63
CA LEU A 4 -16.15 -5.82 -8.96
C LEU A 4 -16.80 -4.57 -9.56
N GLY A 5 -17.74 -3.96 -8.83
CA GLY A 5 -18.29 -2.65 -9.20
C GLY A 5 -17.19 -1.60 -9.32
N PHE A 6 -17.49 -0.43 -9.90
CA PHE A 6 -16.52 0.63 -10.17
C PHE A 6 -15.56 0.93 -8.99
N LEU A 7 -16.08 0.99 -7.76
CA LEU A 7 -15.27 1.20 -6.55
C LEU A 7 -14.29 0.04 -6.27
N GLY A 8 -14.67 -1.19 -6.59
CA GLY A 8 -13.80 -2.36 -6.49
C GLY A 8 -12.66 -2.33 -7.52
N VAL A 9 -12.94 -1.88 -8.75
CA VAL A 9 -11.92 -1.68 -9.78
C VAL A 9 -10.95 -0.57 -9.39
N VAL A 10 -11.46 0.55 -8.85
CA VAL A 10 -10.63 1.65 -8.35
C VAL A 10 -9.76 1.18 -7.19
N ALA A 11 -10.31 0.42 -6.23
CA ALA A 11 -9.54 -0.13 -5.11
C ALA A 11 -8.45 -1.11 -5.59
N LEU A 12 -8.73 -1.94 -6.59
CA LEU A 12 -7.75 -2.83 -7.21
C LEU A 12 -6.63 -2.04 -7.89
N TYR A 13 -6.96 -0.99 -8.64
CA TYR A 13 -5.99 -0.12 -9.27
C TYR A 13 -5.11 0.60 -8.25
N ILE A 14 -5.70 1.07 -7.14
CA ILE A 14 -4.96 1.68 -6.04
C ILE A 14 -4.04 0.66 -5.36
N ALA A 15 -4.49 -0.58 -5.13
CA ALA A 15 -3.68 -1.63 -4.53
C ALA A 15 -2.50 -2.06 -5.42
N CYS A 16 -2.74 -2.25 -6.73
CA CYS A 16 -1.68 -2.57 -7.70
C CYS A 16 -0.72 -1.39 -7.91
N GLY A 17 -1.24 -0.16 -8.01
CA GLY A 17 -0.45 1.06 -8.09
C GLY A 17 0.40 1.25 -6.84
N ALA A 18 -0.14 0.91 -5.66
CA ALA A 18 0.61 0.98 -4.42
C ALA A 18 1.82 0.05 -4.43
N ALA A 19 1.65 -1.23 -4.79
CA ALA A 19 2.77 -2.18 -4.82
C ALA A 19 3.88 -1.79 -5.82
N THR A 20 3.52 -1.12 -6.92
CA THR A 20 4.45 -0.77 -8.00
C THR A 20 5.11 0.60 -7.81
N PHE A 21 4.51 1.51 -7.03
CA PHE A 21 5.00 2.89 -6.87
C PHE A 21 6.44 2.99 -6.33
N PRO A 22 6.84 2.27 -5.26
CA PRO A 22 8.22 2.30 -4.76
C PRO A 22 9.22 1.75 -5.79
N LEU A 23 8.83 0.69 -6.51
CA LEU A 23 9.63 0.06 -7.57
C LEU A 23 9.85 1.01 -8.74
N THR A 24 8.82 1.74 -9.18
CA THR A 24 8.96 2.76 -10.22
C THR A 24 9.89 3.91 -9.82
N ILE A 25 9.84 4.37 -8.56
CA ILE A 25 10.76 5.41 -8.09
C ILE A 25 12.21 4.90 -8.06
N ALA A 26 12.43 3.67 -7.57
CA ALA A 26 13.76 3.05 -7.57
C ALA A 26 14.30 2.86 -9.00
N LEU A 27 13.44 2.46 -9.94
CA LEU A 27 13.79 2.33 -11.36
C LEU A 27 14.16 3.68 -11.98
N ILE A 28 13.35 4.72 -11.79
CA ILE A 28 13.61 6.07 -12.30
C ILE A 28 14.94 6.58 -11.75
N ARG A 29 15.18 6.40 -10.46
CA ARG A 29 16.44 6.77 -9.81
C ARG A 29 17.63 6.03 -10.44
N GLY A 30 17.50 4.72 -10.66
CA GLY A 30 18.50 3.92 -11.36
C GLY A 30 18.80 4.49 -12.75
N VAL A 31 17.76 4.63 -13.59
CA VAL A 31 17.87 5.13 -14.97
C VAL A 31 18.52 6.50 -15.04
N VAL A 32 18.11 7.46 -14.20
CA VAL A 32 18.69 8.82 -14.17
C VAL A 32 20.17 8.80 -13.78
N SER A 33 20.55 7.90 -12.87
CA SER A 33 21.95 7.75 -12.43
C SER A 33 22.85 7.20 -13.54
N VAL A 34 22.33 6.35 -14.44
CA VAL A 34 23.10 5.81 -15.57
C VAL A 34 23.08 6.72 -16.80
N ALA A 35 21.95 7.38 -17.08
CA ALA A 35 21.75 8.10 -18.35
C ALA A 35 22.31 9.52 -18.38
N ALA A 36 22.54 10.17 -17.22
CA ALA A 36 22.98 11.56 -17.18
C ALA A 36 23.95 11.90 -16.02
N PRO A 37 25.11 11.23 -15.90
CA PRO A 37 26.06 11.46 -14.82
C PRO A 37 26.57 12.91 -14.77
N ALA A 38 26.65 13.60 -15.91
CA ALA A 38 27.09 15.00 -15.99
C ALA A 38 26.05 16.03 -15.51
N ARG A 39 24.75 15.68 -15.41
CA ARG A 39 23.67 16.56 -14.90
C ARG A 39 23.28 16.26 -13.46
N ALA A 40 23.76 15.15 -12.93
CA ALA A 40 23.51 14.70 -11.57
C ALA A 40 24.44 15.42 -10.59
N THR A 41 24.20 16.72 -10.41
CA THR A 41 24.93 17.51 -9.41
C THR A 41 24.56 17.04 -7.99
N PRO A 42 25.43 17.25 -6.99
CA PRO A 42 25.12 16.86 -5.60
C PRO A 42 23.79 17.42 -5.09
N ALA A 43 23.46 18.65 -5.49
CA ALA A 43 22.19 19.31 -5.17
C ALA A 43 20.98 18.64 -5.84
N PHE A 44 21.14 18.06 -7.03
CA PHE A 44 20.08 17.30 -7.68
C PHE A 44 19.81 16.00 -6.93
N HIS A 45 20.85 15.28 -6.54
CA HIS A 45 20.73 14.06 -5.74
C HIS A 45 20.03 14.34 -4.40
N GLU A 46 20.42 15.40 -3.68
CA GLU A 46 19.80 15.75 -2.40
C GLU A 46 18.31 16.08 -2.53
N ARG A 47 17.91 16.82 -3.59
CA ARG A 47 16.50 17.11 -3.87
C ARG A 47 15.72 15.86 -4.23
N MET A 48 16.31 14.97 -5.03
CA MET A 48 15.70 13.71 -5.41
C MET A 48 15.56 12.77 -4.22
N ASP A 49 16.55 12.72 -3.33
CA ASP A 49 16.50 11.97 -2.06
C ASP A 49 15.39 12.49 -1.15
N ARG A 50 15.31 13.80 -0.97
CA ARG A 50 14.26 14.43 -0.16
C ARG A 50 12.88 14.16 -0.75
N ALA A 51 12.70 14.34 -2.06
CA ALA A 51 11.43 14.07 -2.74
C ALA A 51 11.03 12.59 -2.66
N THR A 52 11.98 11.67 -2.88
CA THR A 52 11.78 10.22 -2.75
C THR A 52 11.40 9.85 -1.32
N GLY A 53 12.07 10.45 -0.33
CA GLY A 53 11.75 10.26 1.08
C GLY A 53 10.33 10.69 1.44
N TRP A 54 9.90 11.88 1.01
CA TRP A 54 8.53 12.36 1.21
C TRP A 54 7.49 11.50 0.48
N LEU A 55 7.77 11.08 -0.76
CA LEU A 55 6.89 10.20 -1.53
C LEU A 55 6.75 8.82 -0.88
N LEU A 56 7.85 8.21 -0.42
CA LEU A 56 7.82 6.95 0.31
C LEU A 56 7.09 7.08 1.64
N ALA A 57 7.36 8.13 2.41
CA ALA A 57 6.67 8.38 3.67
C ALA A 57 5.17 8.55 3.47
N GLY A 58 4.75 9.37 2.51
CA GLY A 58 3.35 9.55 2.15
C GLY A 58 2.69 8.24 1.68
N TRP A 59 3.41 7.44 0.89
CA TRP A 59 2.95 6.14 0.41
C TRP A 59 2.74 5.14 1.55
N ILE A 60 3.69 5.04 2.51
CA ILE A 60 3.57 4.18 3.69
C ILE A 60 2.35 4.58 4.51
N VAL A 61 2.16 5.88 4.78
CA VAL A 61 1.01 6.38 5.53
C VAL A 61 -0.30 6.06 4.81
N ALA A 62 -0.37 6.28 3.50
CA ALA A 62 -1.55 5.95 2.71
C ALA A 62 -1.88 4.45 2.74
N MET A 63 -0.88 3.58 2.66
CA MET A 63 -1.06 2.12 2.76
C MET A 63 -1.55 1.68 4.14
N LEU A 64 -1.01 2.27 5.21
CA LEU A 64 -1.49 2.01 6.57
C LEU A 64 -2.96 2.40 6.73
N LEU A 65 -3.35 3.58 6.25
CA LEU A 65 -4.74 4.05 6.29
C LEU A 65 -5.66 3.15 5.46
N PHE A 66 -5.22 2.75 4.26
CA PHE A 66 -5.98 1.85 3.40
C PHE A 66 -6.20 0.48 4.06
N TYR A 67 -5.13 -0.14 4.59
CA TYR A 67 -5.20 -1.43 5.26
C TYR A 67 -6.07 -1.36 6.52
N TYR A 68 -5.93 -0.29 7.31
CA TYR A 68 -6.77 -0.07 8.48
C TYR A 68 -8.24 0.06 8.11
N GLY A 69 -8.57 0.83 7.07
CA GLY A 69 -9.92 0.94 6.54
C GLY A 69 -10.48 -0.40 6.05
N ALA A 70 -9.67 -1.20 5.35
CA ALA A 70 -10.06 -2.53 4.90
C ALA A 70 -10.37 -3.47 6.07
N VAL A 71 -9.54 -3.45 7.13
CA VAL A 71 -9.78 -4.23 8.35
C VAL A 71 -11.07 -3.78 9.04
N LEU A 72 -11.33 -2.47 9.15
CA LEU A 72 -12.57 -1.95 9.73
C LEU A 72 -13.81 -2.40 8.95
N LEU A 73 -13.74 -2.43 7.62
CA LEU A 73 -14.83 -2.91 6.77
C LEU A 73 -15.05 -4.42 6.94
N GLU A 74 -13.98 -5.21 7.01
CA GLU A 74 -14.06 -6.64 7.33
C GLU A 74 -14.70 -6.88 8.70
N HIS A 75 -14.37 -6.06 9.72
CA HIS A 75 -14.97 -6.18 11.05
C HIS A 75 -16.47 -5.96 11.12
N ARG A 76 -17.07 -5.33 10.10
CA ARG A 76 -18.54 -5.18 9.99
C ARG A 76 -19.24 -6.43 9.46
N LYS A 77 -18.50 -7.35 8.83
CA LYS A 77 -19.04 -8.61 8.32
C LYS A 77 -19.21 -9.63 9.45
N PRO A 78 -20.15 -10.58 9.32
CA PRO A 78 -20.25 -11.70 10.25
C PRO A 78 -18.94 -12.49 10.28
N CYS A 79 -18.58 -13.03 11.45
CA CYS A 79 -17.26 -13.65 11.68
C CYS A 79 -16.90 -14.74 10.67
N ASP A 80 -17.89 -15.49 10.17
CA ASP A 80 -17.71 -16.60 9.24
C ASP A 80 -17.35 -16.12 7.81
N ASP A 81 -17.66 -14.86 7.49
CA ASP A 81 -17.39 -14.23 6.19
C ASP A 81 -16.19 -13.28 6.21
N GLN A 82 -15.52 -13.11 7.35
CA GLN A 82 -14.35 -12.24 7.49
C GLN A 82 -13.14 -12.83 6.77
N ARG A 83 -12.59 -12.10 5.79
CA ARG A 83 -11.41 -12.49 4.99
C ARG A 83 -10.14 -11.81 5.50
N THR A 84 -9.95 -11.79 6.82
CA THR A 84 -8.79 -11.16 7.47
C THR A 84 -8.24 -12.02 8.60
N ASN A 85 -6.92 -12.01 8.81
CA ASN A 85 -6.26 -12.68 9.94
C ASN A 85 -6.31 -11.83 11.23
N GLN A 86 -6.76 -10.58 11.13
CA GLN A 86 -6.86 -9.63 12.25
C GLN A 86 -8.27 -9.69 12.89
N LEU A 87 -8.74 -10.88 13.25
CA LEU A 87 -10.07 -11.05 13.85
C LEU A 87 -10.16 -10.45 15.27
N THR A 88 -11.34 -9.95 15.62
CA THR A 88 -11.66 -9.53 16.99
C THR A 88 -11.67 -10.72 17.95
N THR A 89 -11.45 -10.49 19.24
CA THR A 89 -11.46 -11.55 20.26
C THR A 89 -12.79 -12.33 20.28
N ALA A 90 -13.91 -11.63 20.09
CA ALA A 90 -15.23 -12.25 20.02
C ALA A 90 -15.35 -13.20 18.82
N CYS A 91 -14.90 -12.79 17.62
CA CYS A 91 -14.92 -13.67 16.45
C CYS A 91 -13.93 -14.83 16.59
N LYS A 92 -12.75 -14.61 17.17
CA LYS A 92 -11.80 -15.70 17.46
C LYS A 92 -12.40 -16.76 18.37
N LYS A 93 -13.14 -16.35 19.41
CA LYS A 93 -13.85 -17.29 20.30
C LYS A 93 -14.99 -18.01 19.58
N LYS A 94 -15.79 -17.28 18.78
CA LYS A 94 -16.89 -17.86 18.00
C LYS A 94 -16.38 -18.93 17.01
N LEU A 95 -15.23 -18.70 16.39
CA LEU A 95 -14.60 -19.62 15.44
C LEU A 95 -13.74 -20.71 16.13
N GLY A 96 -13.68 -20.74 17.46
CA GLY A 96 -12.88 -21.73 18.21
C GLY A 96 -11.37 -21.57 18.07
N ALA A 97 -10.88 -20.41 17.61
CA ALA A 97 -9.46 -20.13 17.47
C ALA A 97 -8.76 -19.84 18.81
N ILE A 98 -9.54 -19.47 19.83
CA ILE A 98 -9.10 -19.28 21.22
C ILE A 98 -10.18 -19.83 22.17
N PRO A 99 -9.81 -20.29 23.39
CA PRO A 99 -10.75 -20.82 24.39
C PRO A 99 -11.76 -19.79 24.91
#